data_AF-A0A9N7RBK0-F1
#
_entry.id   AF-A0A9N7RBK0-F1
#
_cell.length_a   1.000
_cell.length_b   1.000
_cell.length_c   1.000
_cell.angle_alpha   90.00
_cell.angle_beta   90.00
_cell.angle_gamma   90.00
#
_symmetry.space_group_name_H-M   'P 1'
#
loop_
_entity.id
_entity.type
_entity.pdbx_description
1 polymer ?
#
loop_
_entity_poly.entity_id
_entity_poly.type
_entity_poly.pdbx_seq_one_letter_code
_entity_poly.pdbx_strand_id
1 'polypeptide(L)'
;VMDCPDHYRVICAQIQLTGDARLWWNAHWSMRPGEKEGCTWDQFKELIRGKYYPSYYRADMERPVLALRQGIRSVDKYEREFTRLGSFVPDLVSTEEKRALRFTDGLLLA
;
A
#
# COMPACT_ATOMS: atom_id res chain seq x y z
N VAL A 1 -12.44 -18.59 11.14
CA VAL A 1 -12.14 -17.17 11.42
C VAL A 1 -13.02 -16.77 12.59
N MET A 2 -12.45 -16.36 13.72
CA MET A 2 -13.24 -15.79 14.83
C MET A 2 -13.79 -14.45 14.35
N ASP A 3 -15.12 -14.32 14.33
CA ASP A 3 -15.80 -13.12 13.86
C ASP A 3 -15.66 -12.03 14.94
N CYS A 4 -14.56 -11.28 14.87
CA CYS A 4 -14.27 -10.17 15.78
C CYS A 4 -15.05 -8.93 15.31
N PRO A 5 -15.95 -8.34 16.14
CA PRO A 5 -16.66 -7.11 15.80
C PRO A 5 -15.72 -5.95 15.46
N ASP A 6 -16.14 -5.09 14.54
CA ASP A 6 -15.34 -3.96 14.04
C ASP A 6 -14.77 -3.06 15.14
N HIS A 7 -15.58 -2.73 16.15
CA HIS A 7 -15.14 -1.87 17.25
C HIS A 7 -13.95 -2.47 18.02
N TYR A 8 -13.91 -3.79 18.23
CA TYR A 8 -12.76 -4.44 18.87
C TYR A 8 -11.53 -4.41 17.97
N ARG A 9 -11.68 -4.59 16.65
CA ARG A 9 -10.56 -4.50 15.69
C ARG A 9 -9.94 -3.10 15.70
N VAL A 10 -10.78 -2.07 15.68
CA VAL A 10 -10.34 -0.67 15.70
C VAL A 10 -9.63 -0.33 17.01
N ILE A 11 -10.16 -0.75 18.16
CA ILE A 11 -9.51 -0.55 19.47
C ILE A 11 -8.12 -1.21 19.50
N CYS A 12 -8.04 -2.48 19.08
CA CYS A 12 -6.77 -3.20 19.04
C CYS A 12 -5.75 -2.51 18.13
N ALA A 13 -6.14 -2.12 16.91
CA ALA A 13 -5.24 -1.46 15.97
C ALA A 13 -4.82 -0.07 16.47
N GLN A 14 -5.71 0.68 17.12
CA GLN A 14 -5.39 1.97 17.72
C GLN A 14 -4.29 1.83 18.79
N ILE A 15 -4.31 0.77 19.59
CA ILE A 15 -3.28 0.50 20.62
C ILE A 15 -1.92 0.23 19.98
N GLN A 16 -1.88 -0.34 18.76
CA GLN A 16 -0.64 -0.59 18.03
C GLN A 16 -0.04 0.68 17.40
N LEU A 17 -0.79 1.78 17.31
CA LEU A 17 -0.24 3.05 16.82
C LEU A 17 0.76 3.62 17.84
N THR A 18 1.97 3.91 17.36
CA THR A 18 3.07 4.47 18.15
C THR A 18 3.63 5.74 17.49
N GLY A 19 4.38 6.54 18.26
CA GLY A 19 5.01 7.77 17.76
C GLY A 19 4.05 8.71 17.04
N ASP A 20 4.45 9.20 15.87
CA ASP A 20 3.70 10.14 15.04
C ASP A 20 2.31 9.61 14.64
N ALA A 21 2.17 8.29 14.46
CA ALA A 21 0.89 7.67 14.14
C ALA A 21 -0.13 7.80 15.28
N ARG A 22 0.33 7.65 16.52
CA ARG A 22 -0.53 7.84 17.69
C ARG A 22 -0.92 9.30 17.86
N LEU A 23 0.03 10.22 17.70
CA LEU A 23 -0.20 11.66 17.83
C LEU A 23 -1.20 12.15 16.78
N TRP A 24 -0.99 11.77 15.52
CA TRP A 24 -1.90 12.13 14.43
C TRP A 24 -3.30 11.55 14.65
N TRP A 25 -3.43 10.28 15.04
CA TRP A 25 -4.74 9.66 15.29
C TRP A 25 -5.51 10.39 16.39
N ASN A 26 -4.84 10.75 17.49
CA ASN A 26 -5.48 11.51 18.57
C ASN A 26 -5.92 12.91 18.10
N ALA A 27 -5.08 13.62 17.34
CA ALA A 27 -5.41 14.94 16.79
C ALA A 27 -6.55 14.88 15.74
N HIS A 28 -6.62 13.80 14.95
CA HIS A 28 -7.69 13.60 13.97
C HIS A 28 -9.07 13.54 14.64
N TRP A 29 -9.16 12.85 15.79
CA TRP A 29 -10.41 12.67 16.53
C TRP A 29 -10.68 13.77 17.56
N SER A 30 -9.69 14.53 18.03
CA SER A 30 -9.94 15.68 18.90
C SER A 30 -10.78 16.75 18.21
N MET A 31 -10.73 16.81 16.88
CA MET A 31 -11.56 17.69 16.05
C MET A 31 -12.94 17.08 15.72
N ARG A 32 -13.19 15.80 16.06
CA ARG A 32 -14.40 15.03 15.71
C ARG A 32 -14.84 14.10 16.86
N PRO A 33 -15.13 14.63 18.05
CA PRO A 33 -15.34 13.81 19.23
C PRO A 33 -16.51 12.83 19.11
N GLY A 34 -17.58 13.18 18.39
CA GLY A 34 -18.78 12.34 18.24
C GLY A 34 -18.69 11.25 17.17
N GLU A 35 -17.69 11.29 16.29
CA GLU A 35 -17.56 10.33 15.17
C GLU A 35 -16.63 9.16 15.51
N LYS A 36 -15.83 9.29 16.57
CA LYS A 36 -14.80 8.31 16.94
C LYS A 36 -15.38 6.96 17.35
N GLU A 37 -16.49 6.96 18.09
CA GLU A 37 -17.12 5.75 18.64
C GLU A 37 -17.81 4.92 17.56
N GLY A 38 -18.17 5.54 16.42
CA GLY A 38 -18.75 4.88 15.26
C GLY A 38 -17.74 4.44 14.21
N CYS A 39 -16.43 4.59 14.46
CA CYS A 39 -15.40 4.27 13.48
C CYS A 39 -15.41 2.77 13.15
N THR A 40 -15.77 2.42 11.92
CA THR A 40 -15.75 1.03 11.44
C THR A 40 -14.32 0.59 11.11
N TRP A 41 -14.12 -0.72 10.97
CA TRP A 41 -12.81 -1.25 10.59
C TRP A 41 -12.35 -0.74 9.22
N ASP A 42 -13.28 -0.60 8.27
CA ASP A 42 -12.99 -0.05 6.95
C ASP A 42 -12.60 1.43 7.01
N GLN A 43 -13.32 2.23 7.80
CA GLN A 43 -12.96 3.64 8.00
C GLN A 43 -11.58 3.81 8.64
N PHE A 44 -11.24 2.98 9.64
CA PHE A 44 -9.91 2.98 10.24
C PHE A 44 -8.82 2.73 9.20
N LYS A 45 -8.98 1.70 8.35
CA LYS A 45 -8.03 1.37 7.27
C LYS A 45 -7.89 2.52 6.29
N GLU A 46 -9.00 3.13 5.86
CA GLU A 46 -8.99 4.25 4.91
C GLU A 46 -8.30 5.49 5.49
N LEU A 47 -8.55 5.82 6.75
CA LEU A 47 -7.90 6.93 7.44
C LEU A 47 -6.37 6.73 7.52
N ILE A 48 -5.94 5.55 7.97
CA ILE A 48 -4.51 5.22 8.09
C ILE A 48 -3.84 5.20 6.70
N ARG A 49 -4.46 4.57 5.71
CA ARG A 49 -3.96 4.56 4.32
C ARG A 49 -3.90 5.96 3.72
N GLY A 50 -4.93 6.78 3.92
CA GLY A 50 -4.93 8.15 3.43
C GLY A 50 -3.81 9.00 4.01
N LYS A 51 -3.47 8.82 5.29
CA LYS A 51 -2.40 9.55 5.95
C LYS A 51 -1.00 9.06 5.58
N TYR A 52 -0.78 7.74 5.56
CA TYR A 52 0.55 7.15 5.47
C TYR A 52 0.86 6.51 4.11
N TYR A 53 -0.14 6.28 3.27
CA TYR A 53 -0.01 5.74 1.92
C TYR A 53 -0.73 6.61 0.87
N PRO A 54 -0.47 7.94 0.85
CA PRO A 54 -1.11 8.86 -0.09
C PRO A 54 -0.72 8.55 -1.54
N SER A 55 -1.51 9.04 -2.50
CA SER A 55 -1.31 8.80 -3.93
C SER A 55 0.07 9.21 -4.44
N TYR A 56 0.66 10.32 -3.95
CA TYR A 56 1.99 10.75 -4.36
C TYR A 56 3.08 9.76 -3.92
N TYR A 57 2.96 9.21 -2.71
CA TYR A 57 3.92 8.24 -2.17
C TYR A 57 3.79 6.90 -2.88
N ARG A 58 2.55 6.49 -3.19
CA ARG A 58 2.27 5.34 -4.05
C ARG A 58 2.91 5.49 -5.42
N ALA A 59 2.68 6.64 -6.08
CA ALA A 59 3.29 6.91 -7.37
C ALA A 59 4.82 6.86 -7.31
N ASP A 60 5.42 7.36 -6.22
CA ASP A 60 6.87 7.30 -6.03
C ASP A 60 7.39 5.85 -5.86
N MET A 61 6.64 5.01 -5.14
CA MET A 61 6.92 3.57 -5.01
C MET A 61 6.72 2.79 -6.31
N GLU A 62 5.78 3.21 -7.16
CA GLU A 62 5.49 2.58 -8.46
C GLU A 62 6.53 2.96 -9.52
N ARG A 63 7.16 4.14 -9.42
CA ARG A 63 8.13 4.64 -10.40
C ARG A 63 9.25 3.66 -10.73
N PRO A 64 9.95 3.03 -9.76
CA PRO A 64 11.00 2.06 -10.07
C PRO A 64 10.52 0.90 -10.93
N VAL A 65 9.30 0.42 -10.70
CA VAL A 65 8.72 -0.72 -11.44
C VAL A 65 8.35 -0.28 -12.85
N LEU A 66 7.72 0.89 -12.98
CA LEU A 66 7.31 1.47 -14.27
C LEU A 66 8.51 1.87 -15.15
N ALA A 67 9.60 2.31 -14.52
CA ALA A 67 10.85 2.68 -15.20
C ALA A 67 11.79 1.47 -15.39
N LEU A 68 11.44 0.30 -14.88
CA LEU A 68 12.29 -0.88 -15.02
C LEU A 68 12.38 -1.27 -16.50
N ARG A 69 13.61 -1.42 -16.98
CA ARG A 69 13.93 -1.89 -18.33
C ARG A 69 14.92 -3.04 -18.22
N GLN A 70 14.76 -4.04 -19.08
CA GLN A 70 15.72 -5.13 -19.20
C GLN A 70 17.11 -4.60 -19.58
N GLY A 71 17.18 -3.73 -20.59
CA GLY A 71 18.44 -3.22 -21.14
C GLY A 71 19.36 -4.37 -21.59
N ILE A 72 20.65 -4.27 -21.26
CA ILE A 72 21.65 -5.31 -21.58
C ILE A 72 21.62 -6.52 -20.62
N ARG A 73 20.68 -6.57 -19.67
CA ARG A 73 20.58 -7.66 -18.70
C ARG A 73 19.94 -8.88 -19.35
N SER A 74 20.34 -10.06 -18.90
CA SER A 74 19.62 -11.29 -19.23
C SER A 74 18.20 -11.25 -18.67
N VAL A 75 17.30 -11.98 -19.33
CA VAL A 75 15.87 -12.03 -18.95
C VAL A 75 15.69 -12.54 -17.51
N ASP A 76 16.52 -13.46 -17.05
CA ASP A 76 16.46 -13.98 -15.67
C ASP A 76 16.80 -12.89 -14.63
N LYS A 77 17.79 -12.04 -14.90
CA LYS A 77 18.15 -10.94 -14.00
C LYS A 77 17.09 -9.86 -13.96
N TYR A 78 16.46 -9.60 -15.12
CA TYR A 78 15.34 -8.68 -15.22
C TYR A 78 14.11 -9.20 -14.46
N GLU A 79 13.75 -10.47 -14.63
CA GLU A 79 12.61 -11.09 -13.97
C GLU A 79 12.73 -11.06 -12.45
N ARG A 80 13.89 -11.42 -11.90
CA ARG A 80 14.10 -11.38 -10.45
C ARG A 80 13.91 -9.98 -9.89
N GLU A 81 14.41 -8.96 -10.60
CA GLU A 81 14.28 -7.57 -10.17
C GLU A 81 12.84 -7.08 -10.31
N PHE A 82 12.15 -7.42 -11.40
CA PHE A 82 10.74 -7.13 -11.60
C PHE A 82 9.86 -7.75 -10.51
N THR A 83 10.07 -9.04 -10.20
CA THR A 83 9.34 -9.75 -9.15
C THR A 83 9.63 -9.16 -7.76
N ARG A 84 10.89 -8.80 -7.48
CA ARG A 84 11.26 -8.12 -6.23
C ARG A 84 10.52 -6.79 -6.09
N LEU A 85 10.61 -5.93 -7.11
CA LEU A 85 10.00 -4.61 -7.08
C LEU A 85 8.46 -4.69 -7.06
N GLY A 86 7.87 -5.60 -7.83
CA GLY A 86 6.42 -5.84 -7.87
C GLY A 86 5.83 -6.27 -6.52
N SER A 87 6.62 -6.95 -5.67
CA SER A 87 6.19 -7.33 -4.32
C SER A 87 5.90 -6.14 -3.40
N PHE A 88 6.48 -4.96 -3.69
CA PHE A 88 6.25 -3.73 -2.93
C PHE A 88 5.07 -2.90 -3.46
N VAL A 89 4.61 -3.16 -4.70
CA VAL A 89 3.51 -2.45 -5.35
C VAL A 89 2.45 -3.43 -5.89
N PRO A 90 1.78 -4.20 -5.01
CA PRO A 90 0.86 -5.26 -5.42
C PRO A 90 -0.28 -4.75 -6.31
N ASP A 91 -0.71 -3.51 -6.15
CA ASP A 91 -1.77 -2.89 -6.97
C ASP A 91 -1.39 -2.79 -8.46
N LEU A 92 -0.09 -2.63 -8.73
CA LEU A 92 0.45 -2.48 -10.09
C LEU A 92 0.56 -3.82 -10.83
N VAL A 93 0.69 -4.92 -10.11
CA VAL A 93 0.80 -6.30 -10.63
C VAL A 93 -0.34 -7.20 -10.13
N SER A 94 -1.49 -6.59 -9.81
CA SER A 94 -2.59 -7.25 -9.09
C SER A 94 -3.30 -8.35 -9.88
N THR A 95 -3.10 -8.40 -11.20
CA THR A 95 -3.64 -9.43 -12.08
C THR A 95 -2.53 -9.91 -13.00
N GLU A 96 -2.68 -11.13 -13.52
CA GLU A 96 -1.69 -11.69 -14.44
C GLU A 96 -1.58 -10.84 -15.72
N GLU A 97 -2.69 -10.25 -16.19
CA GLU A 97 -2.69 -9.34 -17.34
C GLU A 97 -1.90 -8.06 -17.06
N LYS A 98 -2.10 -7.43 -15.89
CA LYS A 98 -1.31 -6.25 -15.49
C LYS A 98 0.16 -6.59 -15.33
N ARG A 99 0.45 -7.74 -14.71
CA ARG A 99 1.82 -8.22 -14.51
C ARG A 99 2.50 -8.47 -15.83
N ALA A 100 1.86 -9.20 -16.75
CA ALA A 100 2.37 -9.51 -18.07
C ALA A 100 2.62 -8.23 -18.87
N LEU A 101 1.64 -7.31 -18.92
CA LEU A 101 1.78 -6.02 -19.60
C LEU A 101 3.01 -5.25 -19.11
N ARG A 102 3.16 -5.10 -17.80
CA ARG A 102 4.29 -4.36 -17.20
C ARG A 102 5.62 -5.06 -17.40
N PHE A 103 5.62 -6.38 -17.32
CA PHE A 103 6.80 -7.18 -17.60
C PHE A 103 7.23 -6.98 -19.05
N THR A 104 6.30 -7.06 -20.01
CA THR A 104 6.57 -6.85 -21.44
C THR A 104 6.93 -5.41 -21.79
N ASP A 105 6.35 -4.40 -21.12
CA ASP A 105 6.70 -2.98 -21.32
C ASP A 105 8.20 -2.71 -21.05
N GLY A 106 8.79 -3.45 -20.10
CA GLY A 106 10.22 -3.36 -19.78
C GLY A 106 11.09 -4.40 -20.46
N LEU A 107 10.50 -5.44 -21.06
CA LEU A 107 11.18 -6.52 -21.77
C LEU A 107 11.39 -6.11 -23.25
N LEU A 108 12.55 -5.54 -23.55
CA LEU A 108 13.03 -5.16 -24.89
C LEU A 108 12.19 -4.11 -25.67
N LEU A 109 12.45 -2.83 -25.37
CA LEU A 109 12.70 -1.80 -26.40
C LEU A 109 14.21 -1.53 -26.41
N ALA A 110 14.96 -2.30 -27.19
CA ALA A 110 16.33 -1.99 -27.62
C ALA A 110 16.46 -2.41 -29.08
#